data_AF-R0GNG7-F1
#
_entry.id   AF-R0GNG7-F1
#
_cell.length_a   1.000
_cell.length_b   1.000
_cell.length_c   1.000
_cell.angle_alpha   90.00
_cell.angle_beta   90.00
_cell.angle_gamma   90.00
#
_symmetry.space_group_name_H-M   'P 1'
#
loop_
_entity.id
_entity.type
_entity.pdbx_description
1 polymer ?
#
loop_
_entity_poly.entity_id
_entity_poly.type
_entity_poly.pdbx_seq_one_letter_code
_entity_poly.pdbx_strand_id
1 'polypeptide(L)'
;MKQYRLIHSRLVGFVFFLLSSFSIFFVTTTHSQVIHHRRLWPRPLPESGPGPPPEPSPTPHNKTIPAVFFLGDSIIDTGNNNNLSTEMKCNFPPYGKDFPLGVATGRFSNGKVASDYISEYLGVKPIVPAYLDPNVQLEDLLTGVSFASGGSGYNPLTPKLSSVTPMLDQLTYFQRHIARVKKLIGKEETDQLLVKGLSVVVAGSNDLVITYYGQGAQWLKDDINYYTSKMANSAASFVMQLYEYGARQIAVLGTPPLGCVPLQRTLKGGLHRDCAEDVNYASQLFNAKLSITLDQLTKTLPNSNIIYIDIYSAFSHIIENAADYGFEEIKKGCCGTGFVEVGPLCNRFTPFVCSNVSAYMFWDSFHPTQRFYKILTKILVEKYIHKLN
;
A
#
# COMPACT_ATOMS: atom_id res chain seq x y z
N MET A 1 21.76 -31.60 -3.51
CA MET A 1 21.52 -31.34 -4.95
C MET A 1 20.05 -31.38 -5.41
N LYS A 2 19.11 -32.08 -4.73
CA LYS A 2 17.69 -32.11 -5.15
C LYS A 2 16.88 -30.82 -4.82
N GLN A 3 17.26 -30.07 -3.79
CA GLN A 3 16.54 -28.86 -3.36
C GLN A 3 16.79 -27.62 -4.26
N TYR A 4 17.98 -27.52 -4.86
CA TYR A 4 18.31 -26.47 -5.82
C TYR A 4 17.56 -26.59 -7.15
N ARG A 5 17.24 -27.81 -7.61
CA ARG A 5 16.49 -28.03 -8.85
C ARG A 5 15.00 -27.66 -8.74
N LEU A 6 14.42 -27.71 -7.54
CA LEU A 6 13.02 -27.35 -7.33
C LEU A 6 12.82 -25.82 -7.31
N ILE A 7 13.78 -25.09 -6.72
CA ILE A 7 13.78 -23.62 -6.69
C ILE A 7 13.99 -23.06 -8.11
N HIS A 8 14.91 -23.64 -8.89
CA HIS A 8 15.09 -23.25 -10.29
C HIS A 8 13.85 -23.51 -11.16
N SER A 9 13.16 -24.65 -10.99
CA SER A 9 11.95 -24.96 -11.78
C SER A 9 10.78 -24.01 -11.48
N ARG A 10 10.65 -23.54 -10.23
CA ARG A 10 9.61 -22.56 -9.84
C ARG A 10 9.98 -21.12 -10.21
N LEU A 11 11.26 -20.73 -10.12
CA LEU A 11 11.75 -19.43 -10.60
C LEU A 11 11.57 -19.30 -12.13
N VAL A 12 11.89 -20.37 -12.86
CA VAL A 12 11.75 -20.44 -14.33
C VAL A 12 10.27 -20.40 -14.74
N GLY A 13 9.36 -20.99 -13.96
CA GLY A 13 7.91 -20.87 -14.19
C GLY A 13 7.36 -19.44 -14.01
N PHE A 14 7.93 -18.67 -13.09
CA PHE A 14 7.55 -17.26 -12.87
C PHE A 14 8.09 -16.34 -13.98
N VAL A 15 9.25 -16.65 -14.56
CA VAL A 15 9.91 -15.86 -15.60
C VAL A 15 9.45 -16.21 -17.03
N PHE A 16 9.21 -17.49 -17.34
CA PHE A 16 8.85 -17.92 -18.71
C PHE A 16 7.42 -17.60 -19.13
N PHE A 17 6.46 -17.57 -18.20
CA PHE A 17 5.06 -17.25 -18.54
C PHE A 17 4.81 -15.76 -18.78
N LEU A 18 5.75 -14.88 -18.42
CA LEU A 18 5.67 -13.45 -18.68
C LEU A 18 6.08 -13.05 -20.11
N LEU A 19 6.70 -13.97 -20.88
CA LEU A 19 7.29 -13.64 -22.19
C LEU A 19 6.54 -14.21 -23.41
N SER A 20 5.58 -15.12 -23.24
CA SER A 20 5.01 -15.88 -24.37
C SER A 20 3.69 -15.34 -24.95
N SER A 21 3.27 -14.12 -24.62
CA SER A 21 1.92 -13.61 -24.95
C SER A 21 1.87 -12.49 -26.00
N PHE A 22 2.91 -12.23 -26.78
CA PHE A 22 2.91 -11.08 -27.70
C PHE A 22 3.50 -11.42 -29.08
N SER A 23 2.64 -11.94 -29.94
CA SER A 23 2.74 -11.74 -31.38
C SER A 23 1.41 -11.19 -31.87
N ILE A 24 1.50 -10.19 -32.76
CA ILE A 24 0.41 -9.54 -33.51
C ILE A 24 -0.19 -8.32 -32.78
N PHE A 25 0.33 -7.12 -33.10
CA PHE A 25 -0.42 -6.02 -33.76
C PHE A 25 0.47 -4.76 -33.80
N PHE A 26 0.86 -4.35 -35.01
CA PHE A 26 1.47 -3.05 -35.35
C PHE A 26 0.54 -2.31 -36.32
N VAL A 27 0.75 -0.99 -36.43
CA VAL A 27 0.22 -0.03 -37.45
C VAL A 27 -1.13 0.60 -37.03
N THR A 28 -1.36 1.92 -36.91
CA THR A 28 -0.62 3.20 -37.10
C THR A 28 -1.49 4.32 -36.50
N THR A 29 -0.92 5.36 -35.90
CA THR A 29 -1.51 6.71 -35.96
C THR A 29 -0.44 7.79 -35.84
N THR A 30 -0.37 8.64 -36.87
CA THR A 30 0.36 9.92 -36.88
C THR A 30 -0.66 11.04 -36.82
N HIS A 31 -0.45 12.05 -35.97
CA HIS A 31 -0.40 13.48 -36.30
C HIS A 31 -0.39 14.32 -35.02
N SER A 32 0.72 15.00 -34.76
CA SER A 32 0.87 16.03 -33.73
C SER A 32 0.50 17.40 -34.31
N GLN A 33 -0.13 18.25 -33.52
CA GLN A 33 -0.29 19.68 -33.79
C GLN A 33 0.35 20.48 -32.66
N VAL A 34 1.20 21.41 -33.07
CA VAL A 34 2.01 22.32 -32.27
C VAL A 34 1.17 23.53 -31.87
N ILE A 35 1.17 23.93 -30.59
CA ILE A 35 0.58 25.20 -30.15
C ILE A 35 1.70 26.14 -29.67
N HIS A 36 1.70 27.34 -30.25
CA HIS A 36 2.66 28.42 -30.02
C HIS A 36 2.54 29.04 -28.62
N HIS A 37 3.67 29.12 -27.91
CA HIS A 37 3.81 29.95 -26.71
C HIS A 37 3.94 31.44 -27.08
N ARG A 38 3.01 32.28 -26.59
CA ARG A 38 3.24 33.74 -26.47
C ARG A 38 3.91 34.04 -25.13
N ARG A 39 5.10 34.63 -25.20
CA ARG A 39 5.83 35.18 -24.05
C ARG A 39 5.11 36.45 -23.57
N LEU A 40 4.72 36.49 -22.31
CA LEU A 40 4.37 37.71 -21.59
C LEU A 40 5.53 38.02 -20.64
N TRP A 41 6.10 39.23 -20.77
CA TRP A 41 7.11 39.74 -19.84
C TRP A 41 6.47 40.14 -18.50
N PRO A 42 7.16 39.93 -17.37
CA PRO A 42 6.64 40.24 -16.05
C PRO A 42 6.68 41.75 -15.77
N ARG A 43 5.65 42.25 -15.07
CA ARG A 43 5.65 43.58 -14.42
C ARG A 43 6.50 43.54 -13.13
N PRO A 44 7.07 44.69 -12.70
CA PRO A 44 7.85 44.76 -11.46
C PRO A 44 6.96 44.58 -10.22
N LEU A 45 7.53 43.94 -9.19
CA LEU A 45 6.90 43.73 -7.87
C LEU A 45 6.88 45.04 -7.06
N PRO A 46 5.80 45.34 -6.31
CA PRO A 46 5.80 46.39 -5.30
C PRO A 46 6.49 45.94 -3.99
N GLU A 47 7.12 46.89 -3.32
CA GLU A 47 7.87 46.73 -2.07
C GLU A 47 6.99 46.24 -0.89
N SER A 48 7.61 45.43 -0.02
CA SER A 48 6.99 44.78 1.13
C SER A 48 6.81 45.73 2.33
N GLY A 49 5.56 46.00 2.70
CA GLY A 49 5.22 46.56 4.01
C GLY A 49 5.22 45.50 5.12
N PRO A 50 5.25 45.90 6.41
CA PRO A 50 5.22 44.98 7.54
C PRO A 50 3.89 44.23 7.59
N GLY A 51 3.95 42.89 7.61
CA GLY A 51 2.80 42.01 7.61
C GLY A 51 1.94 42.11 8.89
N PRO A 52 0.66 41.70 8.82
CA PRO A 52 -0.23 41.68 9.97
C PRO A 52 0.27 40.72 11.06
N PRO A 53 -0.05 40.96 12.33
CA PRO A 53 0.36 40.09 13.43
C PRO A 53 -0.23 38.67 13.26
N PRO A 54 0.44 37.63 13.77
CA PRO A 54 -0.03 36.26 13.63
C PRO A 54 -1.40 36.10 14.28
N GLU A 55 -2.34 35.47 13.57
CA GLU A 55 -3.59 35.01 14.17
C GLU A 55 -3.27 34.07 15.35
N PRO A 56 -4.03 34.15 16.45
CA PRO A 56 -3.85 33.24 17.57
C PRO A 56 -4.07 31.81 17.10
N SER A 57 -3.09 30.96 17.37
CA SER A 57 -3.11 29.54 17.04
C SER A 57 -4.38 28.90 17.59
N PRO A 58 -5.12 28.10 16.81
CA PRO A 58 -6.28 27.40 17.32
C PRO A 58 -5.82 26.45 18.44
N THR A 59 -6.39 26.63 19.63
CA THR A 59 -6.16 25.76 20.78
C THR A 59 -6.52 24.31 20.42
N PRO A 60 -5.64 23.32 20.67
CA PRO A 60 -5.92 21.94 20.30
C PRO A 60 -6.91 21.33 21.27
N HIS A 61 -8.17 21.17 20.86
CA HIS A 61 -9.04 20.14 21.41
C HIS A 61 -8.55 18.77 20.89
N ASN A 62 -7.43 18.31 21.45
CA ASN A 62 -6.77 17.05 21.11
C ASN A 62 -7.59 15.84 21.61
N LYS A 63 -8.50 15.33 20.79
CA LYS A 63 -8.89 13.92 20.89
C LYS A 63 -7.81 13.08 20.19
N THR A 64 -7.00 12.38 20.97
CA THR A 64 -5.93 11.50 20.48
C THR A 64 -6.49 10.14 20.09
N ILE A 65 -6.14 9.64 18.90
CA ILE A 65 -6.41 8.25 18.48
C ILE A 65 -5.55 7.33 19.37
N PRO A 66 -6.13 6.42 20.18
CA PRO A 66 -5.37 5.63 21.15
C PRO A 66 -4.68 4.39 20.55
N ALA A 67 -5.21 3.88 19.44
CA ALA A 67 -4.69 2.68 18.77
C ALA A 67 -4.96 2.70 17.27
N VAL A 68 -4.08 2.05 16.51
CA VAL A 68 -4.28 1.85 15.07
C VAL A 68 -4.11 0.37 14.71
N PHE A 69 -5.13 -0.21 14.07
CA PHE A 69 -5.16 -1.61 13.67
C PHE A 69 -5.03 -1.71 12.15
N PHE A 70 -3.99 -2.40 11.67
CA PHE A 70 -3.72 -2.47 10.22
C PHE A 70 -4.10 -3.84 9.66
N LEU A 71 -4.95 -3.89 8.63
CA LEU A 71 -5.36 -5.12 7.95
C LEU A 71 -5.16 -4.94 6.44
N GLY A 72 -4.59 -5.90 5.76
CA GLY A 72 -4.30 -5.74 4.35
C GLY A 72 -3.12 -6.54 3.80
N ASP A 73 -2.37 -5.89 2.92
CA ASP A 73 -1.27 -6.48 2.16
C ASP A 73 0.12 -5.94 2.54
N SER A 74 1.09 -6.08 1.62
CA SER A 74 2.51 -5.80 1.84
C SER A 74 2.82 -4.33 2.14
N ILE A 75 1.91 -3.41 1.81
CA ILE A 75 2.09 -1.97 2.03
C ILE A 75 2.08 -1.60 3.52
N ILE A 76 1.42 -2.43 4.35
CA ILE A 76 1.27 -2.22 5.80
C ILE A 76 1.67 -3.46 6.62
N ASP A 77 2.17 -4.52 5.97
CA ASP A 77 2.74 -5.70 6.63
C ASP A 77 4.10 -5.37 7.25
N THR A 78 4.23 -5.70 8.53
CA THR A 78 5.43 -5.45 9.33
C THR A 78 6.22 -6.72 9.65
N GLY A 79 5.79 -7.89 9.14
CA GLY A 79 6.47 -9.17 9.32
C GLY A 79 5.57 -10.39 9.55
N ASN A 80 4.26 -10.31 9.31
CA ASN A 80 3.36 -11.45 9.55
C ASN A 80 3.66 -12.65 8.63
N ASN A 81 4.27 -12.40 7.46
CA ASN A 81 4.64 -13.46 6.54
C ASN A 81 5.94 -14.22 6.92
N ASN A 82 6.67 -13.78 7.95
CA ASN A 82 7.99 -14.32 8.29
C ASN A 82 7.97 -15.83 8.59
N ASN A 83 6.91 -16.29 9.24
CA ASN A 83 6.72 -17.68 9.65
C ASN A 83 5.88 -18.50 8.65
N LEU A 84 5.47 -17.89 7.53
CA LEU A 84 4.74 -18.58 6.47
C LEU A 84 5.69 -19.25 5.48
N SER A 85 5.26 -20.40 4.96
CA SER A 85 5.93 -21.08 3.84
C SER A 85 5.51 -20.44 2.51
N THR A 86 5.96 -19.21 2.29
CA THR A 86 5.68 -18.38 1.10
C THR A 86 6.94 -17.68 0.61
N GLU A 87 6.95 -17.30 -0.68
CA GLU A 87 7.92 -16.38 -1.26
C GLU A 87 7.58 -14.90 -1.00
N MET A 88 6.35 -14.60 -0.57
CA MET A 88 5.91 -13.24 -0.23
C MET A 88 6.43 -12.81 1.14
N LYS A 89 7.74 -12.78 1.36
CA LYS A 89 8.33 -12.28 2.62
C LYS A 89 9.64 -11.56 2.36
N CYS A 90 9.97 -10.62 3.24
CA CYS A 90 11.12 -9.72 3.12
C CYS A 90 11.96 -9.67 4.41
N ASN A 91 12.07 -10.79 5.13
CA ASN A 91 12.86 -10.92 6.37
C ASN A 91 14.32 -11.31 6.10
N PHE A 92 14.88 -10.79 5.01
CA PHE A 92 16.26 -11.03 4.61
C PHE A 92 16.85 -9.78 3.90
N PRO A 93 18.19 -9.60 3.94
CA PRO A 93 18.84 -8.53 3.20
C PRO A 93 18.60 -8.62 1.68
N PRO A 94 18.48 -7.47 0.97
CA PRO A 94 18.78 -6.13 1.46
C PRO A 94 17.61 -5.39 2.12
N TYR A 95 16.44 -6.02 2.28
CA TYR A 95 15.30 -5.39 2.97
C TYR A 95 15.67 -4.99 4.39
N GLY A 96 15.10 -3.88 4.87
CA GLY A 96 15.39 -3.35 6.20
C GLY A 96 16.78 -2.69 6.37
N LYS A 97 17.55 -2.48 5.30
CA LYS A 97 18.86 -1.79 5.35
C LYS A 97 18.84 -0.45 6.12
N ASP A 98 17.76 0.31 5.97
CA ASP A 98 17.55 1.62 6.60
C ASP A 98 16.59 1.55 7.81
N PHE A 99 16.12 0.34 8.15
CA PHE A 99 15.41 0.11 9.40
C PHE A 99 16.38 0.27 10.59
N PRO A 100 15.93 0.61 11.81
CA PRO A 100 16.80 0.63 12.98
C PRO A 100 17.68 -0.63 13.07
N LEU A 101 19.00 -0.42 13.25
CA LEU A 101 20.04 -1.45 13.28
C LEU A 101 20.23 -2.26 11.97
N GLY A 102 19.62 -1.83 10.86
CA GLY A 102 19.75 -2.49 9.56
C GLY A 102 19.11 -3.88 9.47
N VAL A 103 18.07 -4.13 10.26
CA VAL A 103 17.44 -5.45 10.40
C VAL A 103 16.27 -5.64 9.44
N ALA A 104 16.27 -6.76 8.72
CA ALA A 104 15.18 -7.17 7.86
C ALA A 104 14.02 -7.77 8.68
N THR A 105 13.00 -6.95 9.00
CA THR A 105 11.88 -7.40 9.85
C THR A 105 10.75 -8.12 9.09
N GLY A 106 10.82 -8.19 7.76
CA GLY A 106 9.69 -8.64 6.92
C GLY A 106 8.90 -7.52 6.25
N ARG A 107 9.23 -6.25 6.54
CA ARG A 107 8.70 -5.09 5.83
C ARG A 107 9.15 -5.09 4.37
N PHE A 108 8.22 -4.83 3.45
CA PHE A 108 8.48 -4.79 2.01
C PHE A 108 9.09 -3.45 1.59
N SER A 109 10.22 -3.07 2.18
CA SER A 109 10.95 -1.83 1.89
C SER A 109 12.41 -1.89 2.38
N ASN A 110 13.20 -0.86 2.09
CA ASN A 110 14.48 -0.62 2.74
C ASN A 110 14.34 -0.33 4.24
N GLY A 111 13.16 0.03 4.74
CA GLY A 111 12.95 0.32 6.16
C GLY A 111 11.48 0.27 6.57
N LYS A 112 11.02 1.28 7.30
CA LYS A 112 9.62 1.50 7.69
C LYS A 112 8.68 1.51 6.49
N VAL A 113 7.45 1.05 6.70
CA VAL A 113 6.37 1.03 5.71
C VAL A 113 5.24 1.98 6.12
N ALA A 114 4.16 2.02 5.35
CA ALA A 114 3.07 2.98 5.58
C ALA A 114 2.44 2.87 6.99
N SER A 115 2.32 1.66 7.54
CA SER A 115 1.73 1.46 8.88
C SER A 115 2.54 2.12 9.98
N ASP A 116 3.87 2.07 9.90
CA ASP A 116 4.75 2.76 10.85
C ASP A 116 4.53 4.27 10.81
N TYR A 117 4.50 4.85 9.60
CA TYR A 117 4.33 6.29 9.44
C TYR A 117 2.94 6.78 9.80
N ILE A 118 1.88 6.02 9.50
CA ILE A 118 0.52 6.36 9.94
C ILE A 118 0.49 6.41 11.46
N SER A 119 1.02 5.38 12.13
CA SER A 119 1.03 5.32 13.59
C SER A 119 1.88 6.43 14.22
N GLU A 120 3.02 6.74 13.62
CA GLU A 120 3.94 7.80 14.07
C GLU A 120 3.31 9.19 13.94
N TYR A 121 2.71 9.52 12.79
CA TYR A 121 2.06 10.83 12.58
C TYR A 121 0.81 11.05 13.42
N LEU A 122 0.15 9.97 13.83
CA LEU A 122 -0.96 10.02 14.79
C LEU A 122 -0.50 10.07 16.25
N GLY A 123 0.81 10.02 16.51
CA GLY A 123 1.38 10.07 17.86
C GLY A 123 1.16 8.80 18.67
N VAL A 124 0.91 7.65 18.03
CA VAL A 124 0.60 6.38 18.70
C VAL A 124 1.87 5.59 19.02
N LYS A 125 2.63 5.19 17.99
CA LYS A 125 3.95 4.57 18.15
C LYS A 125 4.79 4.71 16.88
N PRO A 126 6.13 4.75 16.97
CA PRO A 126 6.99 4.92 15.81
C PRO A 126 7.23 3.64 15.01
N ILE A 127 7.03 2.46 15.61
CA ILE A 127 7.26 1.14 15.00
C ILE A 127 6.08 0.24 15.32
N VAL A 128 5.41 -0.28 14.29
CA VAL A 128 4.25 -1.14 14.44
C VAL A 128 4.68 -2.61 14.44
N PRO A 129 4.37 -3.40 15.48
CA PRO A 129 4.71 -4.81 15.50
C PRO A 129 3.74 -5.63 14.61
N ALA A 130 4.23 -6.76 14.10
CA ALA A 130 3.43 -7.75 13.41
C ALA A 130 2.71 -8.62 14.44
N TYR A 131 1.40 -8.83 14.31
CA TYR A 131 0.61 -9.59 15.28
C TYR A 131 1.12 -11.02 15.50
N LEU A 132 1.69 -11.65 14.46
CA LEU A 132 2.24 -13.01 14.51
C LEU A 132 3.70 -13.09 14.98
N ASP A 133 4.34 -11.97 15.32
CA ASP A 133 5.66 -12.00 15.93
C ASP A 133 5.55 -12.58 17.36
N PRO A 134 6.28 -13.66 17.70
CA PRO A 134 6.23 -14.26 19.02
C PRO A 134 6.68 -13.33 20.15
N ASN A 135 7.37 -12.23 19.83
CA ASN A 135 7.88 -11.27 20.80
C ASN A 135 6.89 -10.12 21.11
N VAL A 136 5.71 -10.08 20.47
CA VAL A 136 4.70 -9.05 20.75
C VAL A 136 4.21 -9.14 22.19
N GLN A 137 4.39 -8.05 22.93
CA GLN A 137 3.94 -7.94 24.31
C GLN A 137 2.45 -7.57 24.37
N LEU A 138 1.83 -7.72 25.54
CA LEU A 138 0.42 -7.41 25.69
C LEU A 138 0.15 -5.90 25.58
N GLU A 139 1.10 -5.08 26.01
CA GLU A 139 1.05 -3.61 25.95
C GLU A 139 1.10 -3.10 24.50
N ASP A 140 1.80 -3.82 23.62
CA ASP A 140 1.81 -3.52 22.18
C ASP A 140 0.41 -3.61 21.57
N LEU A 141 -0.42 -4.53 22.08
CA LEU A 141 -1.79 -4.71 21.61
C LEU A 141 -2.67 -3.50 21.94
N LEU A 142 -2.44 -2.84 23.08
CA LEU A 142 -3.26 -1.71 23.53
C LEU A 142 -3.18 -0.50 22.61
N THR A 143 -2.08 -0.35 21.89
CA THR A 143 -1.83 0.75 20.94
C THR A 143 -1.94 0.28 19.47
N GLY A 144 -2.33 -0.97 19.26
CA GLY A 144 -2.57 -1.55 17.94
C GLY A 144 -1.34 -2.14 17.25
N VAL A 145 -1.60 -3.04 16.30
CA VAL A 145 -0.63 -3.90 15.61
C VAL A 145 -1.03 -4.09 14.14
N SER A 146 -0.14 -4.66 13.33
CA SER A 146 -0.47 -5.08 11.97
C SER A 146 -0.87 -6.55 11.91
N PHE A 147 -2.02 -6.81 11.29
CA PHE A 147 -2.53 -8.13 10.90
C PHE A 147 -2.33 -8.40 9.41
N ALA A 148 -1.82 -7.41 8.66
CA ALA A 148 -1.65 -7.47 7.22
C ALA A 148 -0.66 -8.56 6.81
N SER A 149 -0.83 -9.10 5.60
CA SER A 149 -0.04 -10.18 5.05
C SER A 149 0.30 -9.87 3.60
N GLY A 150 1.59 -9.73 3.30
CA GLY A 150 2.06 -9.44 1.94
C GLY A 150 1.49 -10.41 0.89
N GLY A 151 1.03 -9.88 -0.24
CA GLY A 151 0.42 -10.68 -1.32
C GLY A 151 -1.07 -11.01 -1.13
N SER A 152 -1.70 -10.57 -0.03
CA SER A 152 -3.14 -10.73 0.19
C SER A 152 -3.98 -9.73 -0.61
N GLY A 153 -5.26 -10.06 -0.77
CA GLY A 153 -6.23 -9.25 -1.49
C GLY A 153 -7.66 -9.68 -1.17
N TYR A 154 -8.65 -8.96 -1.71
CA TYR A 154 -10.06 -9.23 -1.46
C TYR A 154 -10.53 -10.48 -2.18
N ASN A 155 -9.92 -10.85 -3.31
CA ASN A 155 -10.30 -12.03 -4.04
C ASN A 155 -9.75 -13.29 -3.33
N PRO A 156 -10.57 -14.31 -3.03
CA PRO A 156 -10.11 -15.53 -2.35
C PRO A 156 -9.02 -16.32 -3.08
N LEU A 157 -8.91 -16.16 -4.41
CA LEU A 157 -7.86 -16.80 -5.19
C LEU A 157 -6.48 -16.15 -4.96
N THR A 158 -6.44 -14.85 -4.66
CA THR A 158 -5.21 -14.07 -4.49
C THR A 158 -4.29 -14.60 -3.40
N PRO A 159 -4.73 -14.74 -2.13
CA PRO A 159 -3.89 -15.28 -1.08
C PRO A 159 -3.55 -16.76 -1.32
N LYS A 160 -4.38 -17.51 -2.06
CA LYS A 160 -4.11 -18.90 -2.43
C LYS A 160 -2.95 -19.03 -3.42
N LEU A 161 -2.90 -18.17 -4.45
CA LEU A 161 -1.79 -18.14 -5.41
C LEU A 161 -0.47 -17.79 -4.72
N SER A 162 -0.51 -16.84 -3.80
CA SER A 162 0.65 -16.35 -3.06
C SER A 162 1.01 -17.21 -1.83
N SER A 163 0.18 -18.17 -1.44
CA SER A 163 0.34 -18.98 -0.20
C SER A 163 0.47 -18.13 1.07
N VAL A 164 -0.40 -17.12 1.23
CA VAL A 164 -0.37 -16.14 2.34
C VAL A 164 -1.69 -16.05 3.09
N THR A 165 -1.72 -15.29 4.18
CA THR A 165 -2.89 -15.20 5.06
C THR A 165 -4.02 -14.41 4.39
N PRO A 166 -5.16 -15.05 4.08
CA PRO A 166 -6.30 -14.36 3.44
C PRO A 166 -6.89 -13.28 4.35
N MET A 167 -7.55 -12.28 3.75
CA MET A 167 -8.19 -11.18 4.50
C MET A 167 -9.14 -11.70 5.61
N LEU A 168 -9.89 -12.77 5.36
CA LEU A 168 -10.78 -13.38 6.37
C LEU A 168 -10.03 -13.89 7.61
N ASP A 169 -8.83 -14.43 7.45
CA ASP A 169 -8.03 -14.90 8.58
C ASP A 169 -7.45 -13.72 9.36
N GLN A 170 -7.18 -12.58 8.70
CA GLN A 170 -6.78 -11.35 9.38
C GLN A 170 -7.91 -10.82 10.28
N LEU A 171 -9.18 -10.92 9.87
CA LEU A 171 -10.33 -10.64 10.73
C LEU A 171 -10.38 -11.58 11.94
N THR A 172 -10.09 -12.87 11.73
CA THR A 172 -10.00 -13.85 12.83
C THR A 172 -8.88 -13.48 13.81
N TYR A 173 -7.73 -13.02 13.32
CA TYR A 173 -6.65 -12.51 14.17
C TYR A 173 -7.06 -11.25 14.93
N PHE A 174 -7.80 -10.34 14.30
CA PHE A 174 -8.34 -9.16 14.95
C PHE A 174 -9.33 -9.52 16.08
N GLN A 175 -10.23 -10.49 15.87
CA GLN A 175 -11.10 -11.00 16.95
C GLN A 175 -10.30 -11.61 18.12
N ARG A 176 -9.27 -12.40 17.82
CA ARG A 176 -8.39 -12.97 18.86
C ARG A 176 -7.63 -11.88 19.61
N HIS A 177 -7.19 -10.85 18.92
CA HIS A 177 -6.61 -9.66 19.52
C HIS A 177 -7.61 -8.98 20.48
N ILE A 178 -8.85 -8.72 20.05
CA ILE A 178 -9.90 -8.15 20.90
C ILE A 178 -10.10 -9.00 22.16
N ALA A 179 -10.14 -10.33 22.03
CA ALA A 179 -10.27 -11.23 23.17
C ALA A 179 -9.07 -11.14 24.15
N ARG A 180 -7.85 -10.96 23.63
CA ARG A 180 -6.64 -10.77 24.46
C ARG A 180 -6.66 -9.44 25.19
N VAL A 181 -6.99 -8.35 24.49
CA VAL A 181 -7.11 -7.01 25.07
C VAL A 181 -8.22 -6.97 26.12
N LYS A 182 -9.36 -7.60 25.85
CA LYS A 182 -10.48 -7.72 26.80
C LYS A 182 -10.12 -8.43 28.10
N LYS A 183 -9.21 -9.39 28.07
CA LYS A 183 -8.68 -10.04 29.29
C LYS A 183 -7.75 -9.13 30.08
N LEU A 184 -7.09 -8.17 29.43
CA LEU A 184 -6.12 -7.27 30.05
C LEU A 184 -6.77 -6.05 30.71
N ILE A 185 -7.69 -5.40 29.99
CA ILE A 185 -8.29 -4.11 30.40
C ILE A 185 -9.80 -4.18 30.64
N GLY A 186 -10.40 -5.37 30.52
CA GLY A 186 -11.84 -5.56 30.65
C GLY A 186 -12.64 -5.15 29.41
N LYS A 187 -13.93 -5.49 29.42
CA LYS A 187 -14.83 -5.29 28.27
C LYS A 187 -15.05 -3.82 27.95
N GLU A 188 -15.35 -3.01 28.95
CA GLU A 188 -15.75 -1.62 28.74
C GLU A 188 -14.61 -0.78 28.16
N GLU A 189 -13.38 -0.91 28.67
CA GLU A 189 -12.21 -0.22 28.13
C GLU A 189 -11.85 -0.74 26.73
N THR A 190 -12.01 -2.04 26.46
CA THR A 190 -11.81 -2.60 25.11
C THR A 190 -12.81 -2.04 24.11
N ASP A 191 -14.09 -1.96 24.49
CA ASP A 191 -15.13 -1.42 23.62
C ASP A 191 -14.84 0.07 23.33
N GLN A 192 -14.38 0.85 24.33
CA GLN A 192 -13.94 2.23 24.12
C GLN A 192 -12.69 2.34 23.23
N LEU A 193 -11.73 1.43 23.38
CA LEU A 193 -10.52 1.37 22.55
C LEU A 193 -10.88 1.15 21.08
N LEU A 194 -11.83 0.26 20.78
CA LEU A 194 -12.27 -0.05 19.41
C LEU A 194 -13.09 1.09 18.79
N VAL A 195 -13.91 1.78 19.59
CA VAL A 195 -14.68 2.94 19.13
C VAL A 195 -13.76 4.12 18.79
N LYS A 196 -12.74 4.38 19.62
CA LYS A 196 -11.80 5.50 19.44
C LYS A 196 -10.63 5.17 18.51
N GLY A 197 -10.25 3.91 18.44
CA GLY A 197 -9.13 3.43 17.62
C GLY A 197 -9.46 3.43 16.13
N LEU A 198 -8.42 3.51 15.32
CA LEU A 198 -8.52 3.56 13.86
C LEU A 198 -8.17 2.22 13.24
N SER A 199 -9.09 1.63 12.49
CA SER A 199 -8.79 0.49 11.62
C SER A 199 -8.42 0.98 10.22
N VAL A 200 -7.24 0.59 9.74
CA VAL A 200 -6.75 0.94 8.39
C VAL A 200 -6.69 -0.30 7.52
N VAL A 201 -7.36 -0.25 6.36
CA VAL A 201 -7.48 -1.36 5.42
C VAL A 201 -6.77 -1.03 4.10
N VAL A 202 -5.85 -1.89 3.67
CA VAL A 202 -5.13 -1.76 2.39
C VAL A 202 -5.14 -3.09 1.63
N ALA A 203 -5.93 -3.17 0.56
CA ALA A 203 -5.99 -4.36 -0.28
C ALA A 203 -6.52 -4.01 -1.68
N GLY A 204 -6.38 -4.95 -2.62
CA GLY A 204 -6.89 -4.84 -3.99
C GLY A 204 -5.80 -4.76 -5.05
N SER A 205 -4.60 -4.28 -4.70
CA SER A 205 -3.47 -4.23 -5.64
C SER A 205 -3.11 -5.61 -6.17
N ASN A 206 -3.01 -6.60 -5.26
CA ASN A 206 -2.71 -7.99 -5.62
C ASN A 206 -3.85 -8.68 -6.39
N ASP A 207 -5.10 -8.29 -6.14
CA ASP A 207 -6.24 -8.80 -6.91
C ASP A 207 -6.09 -8.40 -8.38
N LEU A 208 -5.71 -7.16 -8.66
CA LEU A 208 -5.51 -6.69 -10.03
C LEU A 208 -4.26 -7.29 -10.68
N VAL A 209 -3.10 -7.24 -10.01
CA VAL A 209 -1.81 -7.57 -10.66
C VAL A 209 -1.43 -9.05 -10.59
N ILE A 210 -1.78 -9.76 -9.50
CA ILE A 210 -1.48 -11.20 -9.36
C ILE A 210 -2.62 -12.04 -9.92
N THR A 211 -3.87 -11.61 -9.71
CA THR A 211 -5.04 -12.48 -9.91
C THR A 211 -5.81 -12.16 -11.18
N TYR A 212 -6.07 -10.88 -11.45
CA TYR A 212 -6.78 -10.47 -12.65
C TYR A 212 -5.88 -10.56 -13.86
N TYR A 213 -4.85 -9.71 -13.96
CA TYR A 213 -3.92 -9.65 -15.10
C TYR A 213 -2.76 -10.65 -15.03
N GLY A 214 -2.50 -11.22 -13.85
CA GLY A 214 -1.36 -12.10 -13.61
C GLY A 214 -1.70 -13.59 -13.67
N GLN A 215 -1.08 -14.36 -12.77
CA GLN A 215 -1.16 -15.82 -12.69
C GLN A 215 -2.57 -16.38 -12.51
N GLY A 216 -3.47 -15.61 -11.88
CA GLY A 216 -4.86 -16.05 -11.72
C GLY A 216 -5.64 -16.05 -13.04
N ALA A 217 -5.18 -15.31 -14.04
CA ALA A 217 -5.79 -15.17 -15.36
C ALA A 217 -7.31 -14.92 -15.33
N GLN A 218 -7.81 -14.19 -14.33
CA GLN A 218 -9.25 -13.95 -14.21
C GLN A 218 -9.79 -13.04 -15.32
N TRP A 219 -8.92 -12.33 -16.04
CA TRP A 219 -9.27 -11.62 -17.28
C TRP A 219 -9.89 -12.53 -18.37
N LEU A 220 -9.66 -13.85 -18.31
CA LEU A 220 -10.29 -14.84 -19.21
C LEU A 220 -11.73 -15.18 -18.83
N LYS A 221 -12.17 -14.85 -17.60
CA LYS A 221 -13.47 -15.27 -17.06
C LYS A 221 -14.40 -14.10 -16.76
N ASP A 222 -13.83 -13.00 -16.28
CA ASP A 222 -14.56 -11.82 -15.87
C ASP A 222 -14.04 -10.62 -16.67
N ASP A 223 -14.94 -9.79 -17.19
CA ASP A 223 -14.55 -8.46 -17.64
C ASP A 223 -14.14 -7.59 -16.42
N ILE A 224 -13.34 -6.56 -16.67
CA ILE A 224 -12.75 -5.75 -15.61
C ILE A 224 -13.82 -5.00 -14.79
N ASN A 225 -14.95 -4.64 -15.41
CA ASN A 225 -16.05 -4.00 -14.71
C ASN A 225 -16.67 -4.99 -13.72
N TYR A 226 -17.05 -6.19 -14.15
CA TYR A 226 -17.58 -7.19 -13.22
C TYR A 226 -16.59 -7.57 -12.11
N TYR A 227 -15.32 -7.77 -12.45
CA TYR A 227 -14.28 -8.13 -11.48
C TYR A 227 -14.10 -7.06 -10.38
N THR A 228 -13.98 -5.79 -10.77
CA THR A 228 -13.82 -4.67 -9.81
C THR A 228 -15.07 -4.44 -8.96
N SER A 229 -16.27 -4.78 -9.45
CA SER A 229 -17.49 -4.80 -8.63
C SER A 229 -17.43 -5.87 -7.53
N LYS A 230 -16.94 -7.08 -7.86
CA LYS A 230 -16.74 -8.14 -6.86
C LYS A 230 -15.71 -7.74 -5.79
N MET A 231 -14.65 -7.05 -6.19
CA MET A 231 -13.67 -6.51 -5.24
C MET A 231 -14.30 -5.49 -4.30
N ALA A 232 -15.05 -4.50 -4.82
CA ALA A 232 -15.72 -3.48 -4.01
C ALA A 232 -16.73 -4.10 -3.02
N ASN A 233 -17.51 -5.11 -3.46
CA ASN A 233 -18.42 -5.85 -2.59
C ASN A 233 -17.68 -6.60 -1.48
N SER A 234 -16.54 -7.22 -1.81
CA SER A 234 -15.72 -7.93 -0.82
C SER A 234 -15.11 -6.97 0.21
N ALA A 235 -14.68 -5.78 -0.24
CA ALA A 235 -14.25 -4.70 0.64
C ALA A 235 -15.39 -4.23 1.57
N ALA A 236 -16.60 -4.10 1.04
CA ALA A 236 -17.79 -3.74 1.82
C ALA A 236 -18.05 -4.76 2.93
N SER A 237 -18.06 -6.05 2.59
CA SER A 237 -18.23 -7.13 3.57
C SER A 237 -17.14 -7.11 4.63
N PHE A 238 -15.90 -6.83 4.25
CA PHE A 238 -14.79 -6.72 5.19
C PHE A 238 -14.98 -5.56 6.19
N VAL A 239 -15.39 -4.38 5.71
CA VAL A 239 -15.68 -3.21 6.54
C VAL A 239 -16.86 -3.46 7.47
N MET A 240 -17.92 -4.10 6.98
CA MET A 240 -19.06 -4.51 7.82
C MET A 240 -18.61 -5.42 8.96
N GLN A 241 -17.74 -6.40 8.70
CA GLN A 241 -17.23 -7.27 9.76
C GLN A 241 -16.39 -6.52 10.80
N LEU A 242 -15.55 -5.57 10.38
CA LEU A 242 -14.84 -4.70 11.33
C LEU A 242 -15.79 -3.91 12.22
N TYR A 243 -16.86 -3.37 11.63
CA TYR A 243 -17.91 -2.65 12.34
C TYR A 243 -18.65 -3.57 13.34
N GLU A 244 -19.01 -4.78 12.95
CA GLU A 244 -19.62 -5.78 13.84
C GLU A 244 -18.70 -6.17 15.02
N TYR A 245 -17.39 -6.09 14.83
CA TYR A 245 -16.41 -6.32 15.91
C TYR A 245 -16.16 -5.10 16.80
N GLY A 246 -16.86 -3.98 16.56
CA GLY A 246 -16.82 -2.79 17.41
C GLY A 246 -15.99 -1.63 16.87
N ALA A 247 -15.32 -1.78 15.72
CA ALA A 247 -14.61 -0.66 15.11
C ALA A 247 -15.58 0.42 14.65
N ARG A 248 -15.25 1.69 14.88
CA ARG A 248 -16.08 2.82 14.41
C ARG A 248 -15.33 3.77 13.50
N GLN A 249 -14.03 3.97 13.69
CA GLN A 249 -13.18 4.72 12.77
C GLN A 249 -12.51 3.73 11.81
N ILE A 250 -12.90 3.74 10.53
CA ILE A 250 -12.38 2.80 9.52
C ILE A 250 -11.90 3.59 8.30
N ALA A 251 -10.61 3.51 7.99
CA ALA A 251 -10.02 4.06 6.78
C ALA A 251 -9.72 2.94 5.79
N VAL A 252 -10.17 3.06 4.55
CA VAL A 252 -9.89 2.09 3.49
C VAL A 252 -9.20 2.80 2.33
N LEU A 253 -8.01 2.33 1.97
CA LEU A 253 -7.24 2.89 0.87
C LEU A 253 -7.68 2.27 -0.46
N GLY A 254 -7.78 3.11 -1.49
CA GLY A 254 -7.83 2.65 -2.87
C GLY A 254 -6.49 2.04 -3.33
N THR A 255 -6.40 1.67 -4.60
CA THR A 255 -5.13 1.26 -5.22
C THR A 255 -4.40 2.46 -5.83
N PRO A 256 -3.05 2.48 -5.82
CA PRO A 256 -2.26 3.50 -6.50
C PRO A 256 -2.35 3.34 -8.04
N PRO A 257 -1.71 4.21 -8.84
CA PRO A 257 -1.51 3.96 -10.28
C PRO A 257 -0.61 2.73 -10.50
N LEU A 258 -1.19 1.54 -10.41
CA LEU A 258 -0.47 0.27 -10.45
C LEU A 258 0.26 0.05 -11.77
N GLY A 259 -0.24 0.58 -12.89
CA GLY A 259 0.45 0.54 -14.17
C GLY A 259 1.78 1.31 -14.17
N CYS A 260 1.99 2.21 -13.22
CA CYS A 260 3.19 3.02 -13.10
C CYS A 260 4.26 2.43 -12.16
N VAL A 261 4.00 1.30 -11.48
CA VAL A 261 5.04 0.62 -10.70
C VAL A 261 6.09 -0.01 -11.62
N PRO A 262 7.37 -0.12 -11.22
CA PRO A 262 8.44 -0.56 -12.12
C PRO A 262 8.19 -1.89 -12.83
N LEU A 263 7.61 -2.87 -12.13
CA LEU A 263 7.28 -4.18 -12.68
C LEU A 263 6.23 -4.07 -13.81
N GLN A 264 5.16 -3.31 -13.61
CA GLN A 264 4.12 -3.14 -14.64
C GLN A 264 4.64 -2.35 -15.84
N ARG A 265 5.49 -1.34 -15.62
CA ARG A 265 6.20 -0.66 -16.70
C ARG A 265 7.06 -1.62 -17.53
N THR A 266 7.77 -2.53 -16.87
CA THR A 266 8.61 -3.53 -17.55
C THR A 266 7.77 -4.53 -18.35
N LEU A 267 6.66 -5.02 -17.78
CA LEU A 267 5.88 -6.08 -18.39
C LEU A 267 4.88 -5.60 -19.44
N LYS A 268 4.35 -4.38 -19.27
CA LYS A 268 3.21 -3.86 -20.05
C LYS A 268 3.41 -2.46 -20.61
N GLY A 269 4.48 -1.75 -20.23
CA GLY A 269 4.75 -0.38 -20.66
C GLY A 269 5.41 -0.23 -22.03
N GLY A 270 5.51 -1.31 -22.82
CA GLY A 270 6.18 -1.32 -24.11
C GLY A 270 7.68 -1.04 -24.03
N LEU A 271 8.30 -0.73 -25.19
CA LEU A 271 9.75 -0.48 -25.30
C LEU A 271 10.23 0.70 -24.43
N HIS A 272 9.36 1.69 -24.19
CA HIS A 272 9.67 2.88 -23.41
C HIS A 272 9.43 2.72 -21.90
N ARG A 273 8.88 1.58 -21.46
CA ARG A 273 8.51 1.32 -20.06
C ARG A 273 7.60 2.43 -19.50
N ASP A 274 6.62 2.84 -20.29
CA ASP A 274 5.59 3.78 -19.88
C ASP A 274 4.60 3.14 -18.89
N CYS A 275 3.68 3.92 -18.34
CA CYS A 275 2.66 3.33 -17.47
C CYS A 275 1.75 2.41 -18.28
N ALA A 276 1.37 1.28 -17.69
CA ALA A 276 0.38 0.39 -18.30
C ALA A 276 -1.04 0.96 -18.09
N GLU A 277 -1.58 1.58 -19.14
CA GLU A 277 -2.87 2.29 -19.06
C GLU A 277 -4.06 1.38 -18.76
N ASP A 278 -4.04 0.13 -19.23
CA ASP A 278 -5.07 -0.87 -18.90
C ASP A 278 -5.12 -1.16 -17.39
N VAL A 279 -3.96 -1.26 -16.75
CA VAL A 279 -3.84 -1.52 -15.31
C VAL A 279 -4.20 -0.28 -14.49
N ASN A 280 -3.86 0.92 -14.96
CA ASN A 280 -4.27 2.18 -14.34
C ASN A 280 -5.80 2.37 -14.42
N TYR A 281 -6.40 2.09 -15.58
CA TYR A 281 -7.85 2.11 -15.76
C TYR A 281 -8.55 1.17 -14.77
N ALA A 282 -8.06 -0.07 -14.64
CA ALA A 282 -8.58 -1.03 -13.66
C ALA A 282 -8.51 -0.51 -12.21
N SER A 283 -7.40 0.15 -11.85
CA SER A 283 -7.21 0.77 -10.53
C SER A 283 -8.22 1.88 -10.28
N GLN A 284 -8.39 2.80 -11.24
CA GLN A 284 -9.36 3.90 -11.13
C GLN A 284 -10.79 3.38 -11.07
N LEU A 285 -11.12 2.35 -11.85
CA LEU A 285 -12.46 1.74 -11.86
C LEU A 285 -12.79 1.07 -10.52
N PHE A 286 -11.83 0.33 -9.94
CA PHE A 286 -11.98 -0.21 -8.60
C PHE A 286 -12.15 0.90 -7.55
N ASN A 287 -11.30 1.92 -7.59
CA ASN A 287 -11.32 3.05 -6.67
C ASN A 287 -12.65 3.81 -6.69
N ALA A 288 -13.20 4.08 -7.88
CA ALA A 288 -14.49 4.74 -8.02
C ALA A 288 -15.62 3.92 -7.35
N LYS A 289 -15.64 2.60 -7.59
CA LYS A 289 -16.64 1.71 -6.99
C LYS A 289 -16.47 1.60 -5.48
N LEU A 290 -15.22 1.44 -5.02
CA LEU A 290 -14.89 1.39 -3.60
C LEU A 290 -15.38 2.65 -2.89
N SER A 291 -15.10 3.84 -3.43
CA SER A 291 -15.55 5.11 -2.87
C SER A 291 -17.08 5.18 -2.75
N ILE A 292 -17.82 4.78 -3.78
CA ILE A 292 -19.28 4.76 -3.77
C ILE A 292 -19.81 3.78 -2.72
N THR A 293 -19.26 2.58 -2.69
CA THR A 293 -19.68 1.53 -1.75
C THR A 293 -19.42 1.92 -0.30
N LEU A 294 -18.27 2.55 0.00
CA LEU A 294 -17.95 3.01 1.35
C LEU A 294 -18.84 4.18 1.78
N ASP A 295 -19.15 5.13 0.90
CA ASP A 295 -20.11 6.21 1.18
C ASP A 295 -21.51 5.67 1.52
N GLN A 296 -21.95 4.60 0.83
CA GLN A 296 -23.20 3.91 1.16
C GLN A 296 -23.14 3.22 2.53
N LEU A 297 -22.01 2.61 2.89
CA LEU A 297 -21.83 2.01 4.21
C LEU A 297 -21.86 3.06 5.33
N THR A 298 -21.19 4.20 5.15
CA THR A 298 -21.20 5.30 6.14
C THR A 298 -22.63 5.77 6.45
N LYS A 299 -23.51 5.77 5.44
CA LYS A 299 -24.92 6.16 5.61
C LYS A 299 -25.79 5.10 6.29
N THR A 300 -25.39 3.84 6.23
CA THR A 300 -26.19 2.71 6.75
C THR A 300 -25.69 2.19 8.10
N LEU A 301 -24.43 2.44 8.45
CA LEU A 301 -23.80 1.98 9.69
C LEU A 301 -23.78 3.12 10.73
N PRO A 302 -24.69 3.13 11.72
CA PRO A 302 -24.83 4.24 12.65
C PRO A 302 -23.58 4.39 13.53
N ASN A 303 -23.25 5.64 13.86
CA ASN A 303 -22.10 5.99 14.70
C ASN A 303 -20.75 5.50 14.14
N SER A 304 -20.66 5.20 12.84
CA SER A 304 -19.41 4.87 12.16
C SER A 304 -18.88 6.07 11.38
N ASN A 305 -17.56 6.12 11.25
CA ASN A 305 -16.87 7.01 10.32
C ASN A 305 -16.00 6.16 9.41
N ILE A 306 -16.52 5.91 8.21
CA ILE A 306 -15.83 5.11 7.20
C ILE A 306 -15.35 6.06 6.11
N ILE A 307 -14.03 6.11 5.92
CA ILE A 307 -13.38 7.02 5.00
C ILE A 307 -12.66 6.25 3.90
N TYR A 308 -12.98 6.61 2.65
CA TYR A 308 -12.18 6.26 1.49
C TYR A 308 -10.95 7.17 1.40
N ILE A 309 -9.76 6.58 1.30
CA ILE A 309 -8.50 7.31 1.09
C ILE A 309 -8.07 7.13 -0.36
N ASP A 310 -8.09 8.25 -1.09
CA ASP A 310 -7.61 8.34 -2.47
C ASP A 310 -6.08 8.45 -2.52
N ILE A 311 -5.44 7.29 -2.48
CA ILE A 311 -4.00 7.18 -2.69
C ILE A 311 -3.60 7.42 -4.15
N TYR A 312 -4.51 7.16 -5.11
CA TYR A 312 -4.20 7.26 -6.53
C TYR A 312 -3.79 8.68 -6.90
N SER A 313 -4.60 9.67 -6.56
CA SER A 313 -4.30 11.07 -6.89
C SER A 313 -3.04 11.59 -6.19
N ALA A 314 -2.83 11.25 -4.91
CA ALA A 314 -1.63 11.67 -4.19
C ALA A 314 -0.35 11.04 -4.78
N PHE A 315 -0.40 9.75 -5.13
CA PHE A 315 0.72 9.05 -5.75
C PHE A 315 1.03 9.62 -7.14
N SER A 316 0.01 9.80 -7.99
CA SER A 316 0.17 10.37 -9.34
C SER A 316 0.74 11.79 -9.28
N HIS A 317 0.28 12.62 -8.36
CA HIS A 317 0.82 13.96 -8.17
C HIS A 317 2.33 13.94 -7.84
N ILE A 318 2.78 13.01 -7.00
CA ILE A 318 4.21 12.88 -6.68
C ILE A 318 5.00 12.34 -7.87
N ILE A 319 4.45 11.41 -8.67
CA ILE A 319 5.10 10.97 -9.93
C ILE A 319 5.32 12.16 -10.87
N GLU A 320 4.29 12.98 -11.07
CA GLU A 320 4.32 14.12 -11.99
C GLU A 320 5.28 15.23 -11.53
N ASN A 321 5.45 15.38 -10.21
CA ASN A 321 6.25 16.44 -9.58
C ASN A 321 7.43 15.87 -8.79
N ALA A 322 7.99 14.73 -9.24
CA ALA A 322 8.95 13.94 -8.47
C ALA A 322 10.19 14.74 -7.99
N ALA A 323 10.67 15.65 -8.84
CA ALA A 323 11.81 16.52 -8.52
C ALA A 323 11.54 17.46 -7.34
N ASP A 324 10.31 17.95 -7.17
CA ASP A 324 9.92 18.82 -6.04
C ASP A 324 9.97 18.07 -4.70
N TYR A 325 9.78 16.76 -4.75
CA TYR A 325 9.94 15.85 -3.61
C TYR A 325 11.37 15.29 -3.52
N GLY A 326 12.29 15.71 -4.39
CA GLY A 326 13.69 15.29 -4.44
C GLY A 326 13.90 13.85 -4.88
N PHE A 327 13.00 13.29 -5.71
CA PHE A 327 13.18 12.00 -6.36
C PHE A 327 13.77 12.19 -7.75
N GLU A 328 14.79 11.38 -8.08
CA GLU A 328 15.47 11.38 -9.38
C GLU A 328 15.07 10.16 -10.23
N GLU A 329 14.80 9.02 -9.59
CA GLU A 329 14.40 7.79 -10.27
C GLU A 329 13.02 7.31 -9.78
N ILE A 330 12.08 7.21 -10.74
CA ILE A 330 10.66 6.93 -10.50
C ILE A 330 10.16 5.72 -11.29
N LYS A 331 10.95 5.18 -12.21
CA LYS A 331 10.60 4.09 -13.13
C LYS A 331 11.30 2.76 -12.79
N LYS A 332 12.23 2.76 -11.83
CA LYS A 332 13.00 1.57 -11.40
C LYS A 332 13.01 1.42 -9.89
N GLY A 333 13.06 0.18 -9.43
CA GLY A 333 13.46 -0.14 -8.07
C GLY A 333 14.94 0.15 -7.83
N CYS A 334 15.31 0.48 -6.60
CA CYS A 334 16.71 0.60 -6.17
C CYS A 334 17.42 -0.76 -6.10
N CYS A 335 16.69 -1.85 -5.87
CA CYS A 335 17.23 -3.20 -5.76
C CYS A 335 17.40 -3.88 -7.12
N GLY A 336 18.60 -4.40 -7.38
CA GLY A 336 18.94 -5.08 -8.62
C GLY A 336 18.83 -4.18 -9.84
N THR A 337 18.39 -4.73 -10.96
CA THR A 337 18.12 -3.91 -12.16
C THR A 337 16.95 -2.94 -11.95
N GLY A 338 16.11 -3.22 -10.94
CA GLY A 338 14.93 -2.43 -10.61
C GLY A 338 13.76 -2.68 -11.55
N PHE A 339 13.86 -3.68 -12.42
CA PHE A 339 12.88 -3.95 -13.46
C PHE A 339 11.87 -5.02 -13.07
N VAL A 340 12.33 -6.07 -12.40
CA VAL A 340 11.50 -7.25 -12.05
C VAL A 340 11.78 -7.79 -10.66
N GLU A 341 12.85 -7.33 -10.00
CA GLU A 341 13.26 -7.80 -8.69
C GLU A 341 12.24 -7.38 -7.64
N VAL A 342 11.56 -8.33 -7.02
CA VAL A 342 10.62 -8.15 -5.91
C VAL A 342 10.71 -9.37 -5.02
N GLY A 343 10.60 -9.18 -3.70
CA GLY A 343 10.72 -10.22 -2.69
C GLY A 343 11.99 -11.06 -2.90
N PRO A 344 11.87 -12.37 -3.21
CA PRO A 344 13.02 -13.27 -3.32
C PRO A 344 13.96 -12.92 -4.47
N LEU A 345 13.55 -12.14 -5.48
CA LEU A 345 14.43 -11.68 -6.55
C LEU A 345 15.26 -10.45 -6.15
N CYS A 346 14.87 -9.76 -5.08
CA CYS A 346 15.66 -8.71 -4.42
C CYS A 346 16.29 -9.31 -3.15
N ASN A 347 17.46 -9.93 -3.28
CA ASN A 347 18.11 -10.64 -2.19
C ASN A 347 19.61 -10.32 -2.12
N ARG A 348 20.33 -10.89 -1.14
CA ARG A 348 21.77 -10.66 -0.93
C ARG A 348 22.68 -11.00 -2.11
N PHE A 349 22.21 -11.83 -3.05
CA PHE A 349 22.93 -12.24 -4.27
C PHE A 349 22.54 -11.37 -5.48
N THR A 350 21.56 -10.49 -5.33
CA THR A 350 21.21 -9.50 -6.36
C THR A 350 22.41 -8.56 -6.52
N PRO A 351 22.91 -8.37 -7.76
CA PRO A 351 24.26 -7.87 -8.02
C PRO A 351 24.54 -6.46 -7.49
N PHE A 352 23.51 -5.64 -7.25
CA PHE A 352 23.67 -4.33 -6.63
C PHE A 352 22.38 -3.82 -5.99
N VAL A 353 22.55 -2.91 -5.02
CA VAL A 353 21.53 -1.96 -4.54
C VAL A 353 22.02 -0.58 -4.96
N CYS A 354 21.13 0.31 -5.39
CA CYS A 354 21.49 1.66 -5.79
C CYS A 354 22.26 2.40 -4.68
N SER A 355 23.19 3.28 -5.07
CA SER A 355 24.07 3.99 -4.13
C SER A 355 23.32 5.03 -3.29
N ASN A 356 22.31 5.69 -3.86
CA ASN A 356 21.49 6.68 -3.19
C ASN A 356 20.02 6.24 -3.15
N VAL A 357 19.66 5.45 -2.12
CA VAL A 357 18.28 4.96 -1.91
C VAL A 357 17.29 6.11 -1.78
N SER A 358 17.70 7.24 -1.21
CA SER A 358 16.82 8.39 -1.01
C SER A 358 16.38 9.05 -2.31
N ALA A 359 17.15 8.94 -3.39
CA ALA A 359 16.77 9.49 -4.70
C ALA A 359 15.71 8.64 -5.43
N TYR A 360 15.39 7.44 -4.93
CA TYR A 360 14.46 6.49 -5.57
C TYR A 360 13.09 6.51 -4.91
N MET A 361 12.02 6.51 -5.72
CA MET A 361 10.66 6.30 -5.22
C MET A 361 10.42 4.83 -4.80
N PHE A 362 10.99 3.88 -5.54
CA PHE A 362 10.75 2.45 -5.34
C PHE A 362 11.97 1.72 -4.79
N TRP A 363 11.76 0.89 -3.78
CA TRP A 363 12.80 0.05 -3.20
C TRP A 363 13.09 -1.14 -4.10
N ASP A 364 12.05 -1.91 -4.43
CA ASP A 364 12.10 -3.02 -5.37
C ASP A 364 11.20 -2.68 -6.59
N SER A 365 10.93 -3.66 -7.45
CA SER A 365 10.13 -3.41 -8.67
C SER A 365 8.63 -3.15 -8.42
N PHE A 366 8.17 -3.19 -7.16
CA PHE A 366 6.78 -2.99 -6.79
C PHE A 366 6.60 -2.03 -5.61
N HIS A 367 7.39 -2.20 -4.56
CA HIS A 367 7.20 -1.52 -3.28
C HIS A 367 7.98 -0.21 -3.17
N PRO A 368 7.37 0.85 -2.62
CA PRO A 368 8.04 2.11 -2.29
C PRO A 368 9.25 1.99 -1.37
N THR A 369 10.15 2.97 -1.48
CA THR A 369 11.17 3.21 -0.44
C THR A 369 10.55 3.75 0.84
N GLN A 370 11.25 3.57 1.96
CA GLN A 370 10.88 4.17 3.24
C GLN A 370 10.66 5.69 3.11
N ARG A 371 11.51 6.38 2.33
CA ARG A 371 11.40 7.84 2.11
C ARG A 371 10.09 8.18 1.40
N PHE A 372 9.74 7.43 0.36
CA PHE A 372 8.49 7.67 -0.35
C PHE A 372 7.27 7.36 0.52
N TYR A 373 7.29 6.27 1.31
CA TYR A 373 6.26 6.03 2.32
C TYR A 373 6.12 7.20 3.29
N LYS A 374 7.24 7.73 3.82
CA LYS A 374 7.23 8.87 4.74
C LYS A 374 6.49 10.08 4.18
N ILE A 375 6.76 10.44 2.92
CA ILE A 375 6.19 11.61 2.24
C ILE A 375 4.71 11.36 1.91
N LEU A 376 4.41 10.26 1.22
CA LEU A 376 3.06 9.95 0.78
C LEU A 376 2.11 9.80 1.97
N THR A 377 2.52 9.06 3.00
CA THR A 377 1.71 8.86 4.20
C THR A 377 1.44 10.18 4.92
N LYS A 378 2.41 11.11 4.97
CA LYS A 378 2.19 12.43 5.59
C LYS A 378 1.05 13.18 4.89
N ILE A 379 1.11 13.26 3.57
CA ILE A 379 0.09 13.91 2.74
C ILE A 379 -1.29 13.29 2.98
N LEU A 380 -1.38 11.96 3.03
CA LEU A 380 -2.65 11.26 3.24
C LEU A 380 -3.21 11.47 4.65
N VAL A 381 -2.35 11.41 5.68
CA VAL A 381 -2.74 11.61 7.08
C VAL A 381 -3.26 13.04 7.30
N GLU A 382 -2.55 14.05 6.78
CA GLU A 382 -2.98 15.46 6.83
C GLU A 382 -4.30 15.71 6.09
N LYS A 383 -4.50 15.08 4.94
CA LYS A 383 -5.70 15.28 4.12
C LYS A 383 -6.95 14.60 4.70
N TYR A 384 -6.82 13.36 5.15
CA TYR A 384 -7.96 12.49 5.48
C TYR A 384 -8.11 12.16 6.96
N ILE A 385 -7.01 11.90 7.67
CA ILE A 385 -7.06 11.22 8.97
C ILE A 385 -7.05 12.22 10.12
N HIS A 386 -6.30 13.32 10.03
CA HIS A 386 -6.31 14.37 11.07
C HIS A 386 -7.69 14.97 11.34
N LYS A 387 -8.63 14.82 10.40
CA LYS A 387 -10.02 15.28 10.50
C LYS A 387 -10.96 14.29 11.18
N LEU A 388 -10.49 13.08 11.53
CA LEU A 388 -11.25 12.08 12.27
C LEU A 388 -11.44 12.43 13.76
N ASN A 389 -10.87 13.56 14.21
CA ASN A 389 -10.80 14.01 15.60
C ASN A 389 -11.96 14.93 15.99
#